data_AF-A0A0H5Q2Z2-F1
#
_entry.id   AF-A0A0H5Q2Z2-F1
#
_cell.length_a   1.000
_cell.length_b   1.000
_cell.length_c   1.000
_cell.angle_alpha   90.00
_cell.angle_beta   90.00
_cell.angle_gamma   90.00
#
_symmetry.space_group_name_H-M   'P 1'
#
loop_
_entity.id
_entity.type
_entity.pdbx_description
1 polymer ?
#
loop_
_entity_poly.entity_id
_entity_poly.type
_entity_poly.pdbx_seq_one_letter_code
_entity_poly.pdbx_strand_id
1 'polypeptide(L)'
;MGYTLSFDANIKVKAMDVKGWLHHAARDVDQQQGQEVRHSNQDIDSTRTASNETAYYDQVAEQHDQCRDISQVEQSIAARLATVTKPLRKDAVVLRPLILQLDPAWYAAHQSDAEREQAATDMMEWAIDTFGEQNLVLMSRHRDESNEHLHLGFCPVTDDGRLSQKDWFSSPKKLQAMHQDFREFMRDRGYDIDLTNKKPGKYAKRLSETEYKDFAELEKQRRELEAREKAIQVQEQDLQRRSLVVKAREAAMDEREAKAEAKEQGATKALKTALQARKEAAELLDDIQDQKAREGLESRLRGLERQLPSGTPDSQSERNNDFSL
;
A
#
# COMPACT_ATOMS: atom_id res chain seq x y z
N MET A 1 6.83 -5.26 -16.50
CA MET A 1 8.15 -5.54 -15.92
C MET A 1 8.30 -7.03 -16.09
N GLY A 2 9.37 -7.50 -16.76
CA GLY A 2 9.54 -8.93 -17.01
C GLY A 2 9.74 -9.73 -15.72
N TYR A 3 9.65 -11.04 -15.84
CA TYR A 3 9.91 -12.02 -14.79
C TYR A 3 11.39 -12.08 -14.43
N THR A 4 11.68 -12.34 -13.16
CA THR A 4 13.05 -12.60 -12.69
C THR A 4 13.44 -14.07 -12.89
N LEU A 5 14.75 -14.32 -12.87
CA LEU A 5 15.33 -15.66 -12.98
C LEU A 5 16.48 -15.80 -11.98
N SER A 6 16.40 -16.85 -11.18
CA SER A 6 17.31 -17.15 -10.09
C SER A 6 18.26 -18.28 -10.47
N PHE A 7 19.54 -18.07 -10.18
CA PHE A 7 20.61 -19.05 -10.30
C PHE A 7 21.46 -18.99 -9.04
N ASP A 8 21.40 -20.01 -8.18
CA ASP A 8 22.29 -20.11 -7.02
C ASP A 8 23.36 -21.18 -7.25
N ALA A 9 24.59 -20.86 -6.87
CA ALA A 9 25.76 -21.74 -6.88
C ALA A 9 26.62 -21.49 -5.63
N ASN A 10 26.01 -21.17 -4.49
CA ASN A 10 26.74 -20.79 -3.28
C ASN A 10 27.27 -22.01 -2.49
N ILE A 11 26.52 -23.12 -2.47
CA ILE A 11 26.86 -24.30 -1.68
C ILE A 11 28.09 -25.02 -2.26
N LYS A 12 28.95 -25.55 -1.38
CA LYS A 12 30.13 -26.34 -1.73
C LYS A 12 30.08 -27.63 -0.93
N VAL A 13 29.94 -28.75 -1.62
CA VAL A 13 29.80 -30.06 -0.99
C VAL A 13 31.14 -30.80 -1.09
N LYS A 14 31.65 -31.24 0.06
CA LYS A 14 32.81 -32.12 0.15
C LYS A 14 32.34 -33.57 0.17
N ALA A 15 33.25 -34.51 -0.05
CA ALA A 15 32.93 -35.95 -0.11
C ALA A 15 32.11 -36.44 1.09
N MET A 16 32.43 -35.98 2.31
CA MET A 16 31.70 -36.37 3.53
C MET A 16 30.28 -35.79 3.64
N ASP A 17 29.98 -34.72 2.91
CA ASP A 17 28.71 -33.99 2.98
C ASP A 17 27.75 -34.40 1.83
N VAL A 18 28.22 -35.19 0.86
CA VAL A 18 27.47 -35.61 -0.33
C VAL A 18 26.13 -36.25 0.05
N LYS A 19 26.16 -37.23 0.96
CA LYS A 19 24.98 -37.96 1.37
C LYS A 19 23.90 -37.04 1.97
N GLY A 20 24.30 -36.10 2.81
CA GLY A 20 23.36 -35.14 3.40
C GLY A 20 22.71 -34.24 2.36
N TRP A 21 23.46 -33.84 1.33
CA TRP A 21 22.92 -33.07 0.21
C TRP A 21 21.98 -33.91 -0.68
N LEU A 22 22.32 -35.17 -0.95
CA LEU A 22 21.48 -36.06 -1.76
C LEU A 22 20.10 -36.28 -1.12
N HIS A 23 20.04 -36.45 0.20
CA HIS A 23 18.76 -36.58 0.91
C HIS A 23 17.89 -35.31 0.87
N HIS A 24 18.48 -34.15 0.60
CA HIS A 24 17.72 -32.93 0.35
C HIS A 24 17.31 -32.80 -1.12
N ALA A 25 18.18 -33.20 -2.05
CA ALA A 25 17.96 -33.05 -3.49
C ALA A 25 17.09 -34.16 -4.11
N ALA A 26 17.08 -35.39 -3.58
CA ALA A 26 16.42 -36.56 -4.17
C ALA A 26 15.29 -37.12 -3.27
N ARG A 27 14.43 -36.23 -2.77
CA ARG A 27 13.40 -36.56 -1.77
C ARG A 27 12.36 -37.57 -2.27
N ASP A 28 12.01 -37.52 -3.55
CA ASP A 28 11.16 -38.51 -4.21
C ASP A 28 11.76 -39.92 -4.12
N VAL A 29 13.07 -40.02 -4.34
CA VAL A 29 13.79 -41.31 -4.30
C VAL A 29 13.82 -41.85 -2.88
N ASP A 30 14.15 -41.02 -1.88
CA ASP A 30 14.07 -41.40 -0.46
C ASP A 30 12.66 -41.89 -0.09
N GLN A 31 11.61 -41.15 -0.50
CA GLN A 31 10.22 -41.52 -0.24
C GLN A 31 9.85 -42.86 -0.88
N GLN A 32 10.24 -43.10 -2.14
CA GLN A 32 10.01 -44.36 -2.84
C GLN A 32 10.71 -45.55 -2.18
N GLN A 33 11.87 -45.31 -1.56
CA GLN A 33 12.63 -46.31 -0.81
C GLN A 33 12.14 -46.50 0.64
N GLY A 34 11.11 -45.75 1.06
CA GLY A 34 10.60 -45.78 2.43
C GLY A 34 11.55 -45.16 3.45
N GLN A 35 12.49 -44.32 3.01
CA GLN A 35 13.41 -43.60 3.87
C GLN A 35 12.78 -42.28 4.34
N GLU A 36 12.46 -42.19 5.63
CA GLU A 36 11.98 -40.94 6.23
C GLU A 36 13.14 -39.99 6.53
N VAL A 37 13.22 -38.89 5.78
CA VAL A 37 14.15 -37.79 6.04
C VAL A 37 13.38 -36.62 6.67
N ARG A 38 13.81 -36.18 7.85
CA ARG A 38 13.23 -34.98 8.48
C ARG A 38 13.88 -33.74 7.90
N HIS A 39 13.07 -32.89 7.28
CA HIS A 39 13.50 -31.58 6.81
C HIS A 39 13.08 -30.49 7.79
N SER A 40 13.94 -29.48 7.95
CA SER A 40 13.63 -28.29 8.78
C SER A 40 12.79 -27.26 8.03
N ASN A 41 12.74 -27.32 6.70
CA ASN A 41 11.92 -26.42 5.89
C ASN A 41 10.44 -26.78 6.05
N GLN A 42 9.65 -25.81 6.53
CA GLN A 42 8.22 -26.00 6.79
C GLN A 42 7.36 -25.87 5.53
N ASP A 43 7.94 -25.38 4.43
CA ASP A 43 7.25 -25.18 3.16
C ASP A 43 7.18 -26.46 2.32
N ILE A 44 7.85 -27.52 2.77
CA ILE A 44 7.83 -28.83 2.11
C ILE A 44 6.49 -29.50 2.41
N ASP A 45 5.71 -29.72 1.35
CA ASP A 45 4.50 -30.52 1.39
C ASP A 45 4.83 -31.98 1.05
N SER A 46 4.98 -32.80 2.09
CA SER A 46 5.32 -34.22 1.95
C SER A 46 4.32 -35.04 1.13
N THR A 47 3.08 -34.55 0.97
CA THR A 47 2.07 -35.19 0.12
C THR A 47 2.34 -35.00 -1.37
N ARG A 48 3.15 -33.99 -1.72
CA ARG A 48 3.53 -33.66 -3.10
C ARG A 48 4.91 -34.18 -3.49
N THR A 49 5.72 -34.68 -2.55
CA THR A 49 7.10 -35.16 -2.81
C THR A 49 7.17 -36.23 -3.90
N ALA A 50 6.13 -37.08 -4.04
CA ALA A 50 6.06 -38.07 -5.12
C ALA A 50 5.96 -37.46 -6.54
N SER A 51 5.67 -36.16 -6.64
CA SER A 51 5.65 -35.39 -7.89
C SER A 51 7.00 -34.76 -8.22
N ASN A 52 8.00 -34.88 -7.35
CA ASN A 52 9.37 -34.52 -7.69
C ASN A 52 9.93 -35.54 -8.69
N GLU A 53 10.85 -35.09 -9.53
CA GLU A 53 11.44 -35.91 -10.59
C GLU A 53 12.95 -35.82 -10.48
N THR A 54 13.58 -36.89 -10.02
CA THR A 54 15.04 -36.98 -9.94
C THR A 54 15.60 -37.90 -11.03
N ALA A 55 16.60 -37.37 -11.75
CA ALA A 55 17.43 -38.10 -12.70
C ALA A 55 18.90 -38.06 -12.27
N TYR A 56 19.64 -39.11 -12.62
CA TYR A 56 21.10 -39.17 -12.48
C TYR A 56 21.73 -39.29 -13.86
N TYR A 57 22.99 -38.88 -14.00
CA TYR A 57 23.73 -39.11 -15.23
C TYR A 57 24.44 -40.46 -15.18
N ASP A 58 24.11 -41.37 -16.10
CA ASP A 58 24.83 -42.63 -16.25
C ASP A 58 26.13 -42.39 -17.03
N GLN A 59 27.27 -42.45 -16.33
CA GLN A 59 28.60 -42.21 -16.92
C GLN A 59 29.02 -43.29 -17.93
N VAL A 60 28.35 -44.45 -17.97
CA VAL A 60 28.63 -45.54 -18.91
C VAL A 60 27.74 -45.43 -20.14
N ALA A 61 26.44 -45.17 -19.94
CA ALA A 61 25.50 -45.01 -21.04
C ALA A 61 25.54 -43.61 -21.68
N GLU A 62 26.22 -42.65 -21.04
CA GLU A 62 26.35 -41.26 -21.48
C GLU A 62 25.01 -40.56 -21.68
N GLN A 63 24.10 -40.72 -20.72
CA GLN A 63 22.77 -40.10 -20.73
C GLN A 63 22.20 -39.94 -19.31
N HIS A 64 21.26 -39.01 -19.13
CA HIS A 64 20.43 -38.96 -17.93
C HIS A 64 19.35 -40.06 -17.95
N ASP A 65 19.17 -40.74 -16.82
CA ASP A 65 18.09 -41.70 -16.59
C ASP A 65 17.40 -41.45 -15.24
N GLN A 66 16.18 -41.94 -15.10
CA GLN A 66 15.39 -41.80 -13.88
C GLN A 66 16.13 -42.44 -12.70
N CYS A 67 16.28 -41.67 -11.63
CA CYS A 67 16.86 -42.15 -10.39
C CYS A 67 15.83 -42.97 -9.61
N ARG A 68 16.18 -44.20 -9.28
CA ARG A 68 15.37 -45.14 -8.47
C ARG A 68 16.05 -45.46 -7.13
N ASP A 69 17.35 -45.17 -7.04
CA ASP A 69 18.16 -45.37 -5.86
C ASP A 69 19.25 -44.30 -5.78
N ILE A 70 19.38 -43.66 -4.62
CA ILE A 70 20.38 -42.61 -4.38
C ILE A 70 21.81 -43.10 -4.69
N SER A 71 22.08 -44.39 -4.50
CA SER A 71 23.37 -44.99 -4.85
C SER A 71 23.71 -44.87 -6.33
N GLN A 72 22.73 -44.71 -7.25
CA GLN A 72 22.99 -44.43 -8.66
C GLN A 72 23.68 -43.08 -8.85
N VAL A 73 23.24 -42.07 -8.08
CA VAL A 73 23.88 -40.74 -8.09
C VAL A 73 25.25 -40.81 -7.43
N GLU A 74 25.40 -41.54 -6.31
CA GLU A 74 26.70 -41.76 -5.66
C GLU A 74 27.70 -42.44 -6.60
N GLN A 75 27.24 -43.43 -7.38
CA GLN A 75 28.03 -44.11 -8.41
C GLN A 75 28.40 -43.17 -9.56
N SER A 76 27.47 -42.34 -10.03
CA SER A 76 27.75 -41.32 -11.05
C SER A 76 28.82 -40.33 -10.58
N ILE A 77 28.72 -39.85 -9.34
CA ILE A 77 29.74 -38.98 -8.71
C ILE A 77 31.09 -39.70 -8.67
N ALA A 78 31.12 -40.95 -8.17
CA ALA A 78 32.35 -41.72 -8.06
C ALA A 78 33.00 -41.96 -9.43
N ALA A 79 32.22 -42.34 -10.43
CA ALA A 79 32.67 -42.55 -11.80
C ALA A 79 33.20 -41.25 -12.42
N ARG A 80 32.52 -40.11 -12.21
CA ARG A 80 33.01 -38.81 -12.69
C ARG A 80 34.32 -38.42 -12.02
N LEU A 81 34.42 -38.58 -10.71
CA LEU A 81 35.63 -38.29 -9.94
C LEU A 81 36.80 -39.21 -10.29
N ALA A 82 36.55 -40.44 -10.72
CA ALA A 82 37.59 -41.36 -11.18
C ALA A 82 38.32 -40.87 -12.44
N THR A 83 37.72 -39.95 -13.21
CA THR A 83 38.36 -39.31 -14.38
C THR A 83 39.36 -38.20 -14.00
N VAL A 84 39.42 -37.81 -12.72
CA VAL A 84 40.34 -36.77 -12.26
C VAL A 84 41.78 -37.31 -12.22
N THR A 85 42.69 -36.60 -12.85
CA THR A 85 44.08 -37.05 -13.08
C THR A 85 44.96 -37.05 -11.83
N LYS A 86 44.57 -36.28 -10.79
CA LYS A 86 45.32 -36.14 -9.54
C LYS A 86 44.51 -36.63 -8.35
N PRO A 87 45.17 -37.18 -7.31
CA PRO A 87 44.50 -37.53 -6.07
C PRO A 87 43.70 -36.36 -5.49
N LEU A 88 42.47 -36.65 -5.06
CA LEU A 88 41.59 -35.65 -4.47
C LEU A 88 42.11 -35.24 -3.09
N ARG A 89 42.07 -33.93 -2.81
CA ARG A 89 42.33 -33.43 -1.46
C ARG A 89 41.17 -33.78 -0.54
N LYS A 90 41.44 -33.95 0.75
CA LYS A 90 40.41 -34.21 1.77
C LYS A 90 39.32 -33.13 1.83
N ASP A 91 39.68 -31.89 1.52
CA ASP A 91 38.79 -30.73 1.51
C ASP A 91 38.27 -30.37 0.10
N ALA A 92 38.46 -31.25 -0.88
CA ALA A 92 38.02 -31.01 -2.24
C ALA A 92 36.49 -30.84 -2.31
N VAL A 93 36.07 -29.83 -3.07
CA VAL A 93 34.67 -29.63 -3.42
C VAL A 93 34.36 -30.58 -4.57
N VAL A 94 33.70 -31.69 -4.24
CA VAL A 94 33.34 -32.73 -5.21
C VAL A 94 32.04 -32.42 -5.93
N LEU A 95 31.17 -31.60 -5.32
CA LEU A 95 29.91 -31.16 -5.88
C LEU A 95 29.66 -29.69 -5.59
N ARG A 96 29.03 -29.04 -6.58
CA ARG A 96 28.48 -27.70 -6.52
C ARG A 96 26.99 -27.80 -6.79
N PRO A 97 26.15 -27.84 -5.74
CA PRO A 97 24.72 -27.73 -5.91
C PRO A 97 24.38 -26.42 -6.61
N LEU A 98 23.58 -26.53 -7.67
CA LEU A 98 23.01 -25.39 -8.38
C LEU A 98 21.49 -25.38 -8.16
N ILE A 99 20.92 -24.19 -8.02
CA ILE A 99 19.47 -24.01 -7.99
C ILE A 99 19.07 -23.10 -9.14
N LEU A 100 18.17 -23.57 -10.00
CA LEU A 100 17.57 -22.78 -11.07
C LEU A 100 16.08 -22.61 -10.82
N GLN A 101 15.58 -21.38 -10.91
CA GLN A 101 14.17 -21.11 -10.66
C GLN A 101 13.70 -19.86 -11.41
N LEU A 102 12.54 -19.96 -12.06
CA LEU A 102 11.81 -18.79 -12.56
C LEU A 102 11.13 -17.99 -11.44
N ASP A 103 10.71 -16.78 -11.77
CA ASP A 103 9.97 -15.90 -10.87
C ASP A 103 8.72 -16.62 -10.30
N PRO A 104 8.47 -16.53 -8.98
CA PRO A 104 7.21 -16.99 -8.41
C PRO A 104 5.96 -16.44 -9.13
N ALA A 105 6.02 -15.18 -9.62
CA ALA A 105 4.93 -14.59 -10.40
C ALA A 105 4.73 -15.27 -11.77
N TRP A 106 5.79 -15.85 -12.35
CA TRP A 106 5.69 -16.65 -13.57
C TRP A 106 4.91 -17.92 -13.30
N TYR A 107 5.27 -18.68 -12.25
CA TYR A 107 4.55 -19.90 -11.88
C TYR A 107 3.10 -19.64 -11.48
N ALA A 108 2.81 -18.51 -10.82
CA ALA A 108 1.45 -18.11 -10.52
C ALA A 108 0.61 -17.87 -11.79
N ALA A 109 1.20 -17.31 -12.84
CA ALA A 109 0.54 -17.05 -14.11
C ALA A 109 0.45 -18.28 -15.04
N HIS A 110 1.38 -19.23 -14.93
CA HIS A 110 1.49 -20.40 -15.81
C HIS A 110 1.27 -21.69 -15.01
N GLN A 111 0.05 -22.22 -15.05
CA GLN A 111 -0.37 -23.41 -14.30
C GLN A 111 -0.38 -24.70 -15.14
N SER A 112 -0.12 -24.60 -16.45
CA SER A 112 -0.07 -25.76 -17.34
C SER A 112 1.17 -26.61 -17.05
N ASP A 113 0.98 -27.90 -16.77
CA ASP A 113 2.09 -28.84 -16.58
C ASP A 113 3.04 -28.85 -17.78
N ALA A 114 2.51 -28.76 -19.00
CA ALA A 114 3.32 -28.73 -20.21
C ALA A 114 4.20 -27.47 -20.32
N GLU A 115 3.68 -26.30 -19.91
CA GLU A 115 4.46 -25.06 -19.91
C GLU A 115 5.57 -25.10 -18.87
N ARG A 116 5.28 -25.65 -17.69
CA ARG A 116 6.27 -25.81 -16.62
C ARG A 116 7.31 -26.87 -16.94
N GLU A 117 6.90 -27.95 -17.60
CA GLU A 117 7.80 -28.97 -18.16
C GLU A 117 8.79 -28.33 -19.13
N GLN A 118 8.28 -27.59 -20.12
CA GLN A 118 9.14 -26.91 -21.08
C GLN A 118 10.10 -25.93 -20.40
N ALA A 119 9.63 -25.19 -19.38
CA ALA A 119 10.50 -24.30 -18.61
C ALA A 119 11.61 -25.05 -17.85
N ALA A 120 11.28 -26.19 -17.25
CA ALA A 120 12.28 -27.05 -16.61
C ALA A 120 13.29 -27.58 -17.63
N THR A 121 12.82 -28.11 -18.77
CA THR A 121 13.66 -28.59 -19.87
C THR A 121 14.60 -27.48 -20.36
N ASP A 122 14.08 -26.27 -20.59
CA ASP A 122 14.89 -25.16 -21.08
C ASP A 122 15.99 -24.76 -20.08
N MET A 123 15.67 -24.72 -18.79
CA MET A 123 16.68 -24.46 -17.75
C MET A 123 17.72 -25.58 -17.64
N MET A 124 17.33 -26.84 -17.83
CA MET A 124 18.25 -27.98 -17.85
C MET A 124 19.19 -27.93 -19.07
N GLU A 125 18.67 -27.62 -20.25
CA GLU A 125 19.47 -27.49 -21.47
C GLU A 125 20.54 -26.39 -21.33
N TRP A 126 20.18 -25.22 -20.80
CA TRP A 126 21.17 -24.17 -20.49
C TRP A 126 22.27 -24.69 -19.55
N ALA A 127 21.88 -25.45 -18.52
CA ALA A 127 22.84 -26.00 -17.57
C ALA A 127 23.76 -27.04 -18.24
N ILE A 128 23.23 -27.91 -19.08
CA ILE A 128 23.99 -28.90 -19.85
C ILE A 128 25.03 -28.18 -20.72
N ASP A 129 24.61 -27.18 -21.49
CA ASP A 129 25.49 -26.39 -22.35
C ASP A 129 26.59 -25.66 -21.56
N THR A 130 26.26 -25.16 -20.36
CA THR A 130 27.16 -24.36 -19.53
C THR A 130 28.17 -25.20 -18.75
N PHE A 131 27.74 -26.34 -18.20
CA PHE A 131 28.51 -27.12 -17.24
C PHE A 131 29.04 -28.44 -17.81
N GLY A 132 28.50 -28.89 -18.94
CA GLY A 132 28.75 -30.20 -19.53
C GLY A 132 27.84 -31.26 -18.92
N GLU A 133 27.21 -32.04 -19.78
CA GLU A 133 26.22 -33.08 -19.41
C GLU A 133 26.78 -34.07 -18.37
N GLN A 134 27.98 -34.57 -18.63
CA GLN A 134 28.69 -35.52 -17.77
C GLN A 134 29.09 -34.98 -16.41
N ASN A 135 29.12 -33.64 -16.26
CA ASN A 135 29.37 -33.00 -14.98
C ASN A 135 28.08 -32.81 -14.16
N LEU A 136 26.90 -32.90 -14.77
CA LEU A 136 25.61 -32.77 -14.09
C LEU A 136 25.10 -34.14 -13.64
N VAL A 137 25.70 -34.66 -12.57
CA VAL A 137 25.48 -36.02 -12.06
C VAL A 137 24.11 -36.25 -11.43
N LEU A 138 23.40 -35.17 -11.11
CA LEU A 138 22.01 -35.19 -10.63
C LEU A 138 21.26 -34.00 -11.21
N MET A 139 20.02 -34.24 -11.65
CA MET A 139 19.02 -33.21 -11.90
C MET A 139 17.75 -33.60 -11.17
N SER A 140 17.26 -32.74 -10.27
CA SER A 140 16.01 -32.98 -9.56
C SER A 140 15.11 -31.77 -9.67
N ARG A 141 13.89 -31.99 -10.15
CA ARG A 141 12.84 -30.97 -10.17
C ARG A 141 11.98 -31.13 -8.92
N HIS A 142 11.99 -30.10 -8.08
CA HIS A 142 11.17 -30.07 -6.87
C HIS A 142 9.85 -29.40 -7.18
N ARG A 143 8.77 -30.13 -6.98
CA ARG A 143 7.37 -29.70 -7.12
C ARG A 143 6.61 -29.77 -5.81
N ASP A 144 7.30 -29.97 -4.68
CA ASP A 144 6.72 -30.14 -3.34
C ASP A 144 6.93 -28.93 -2.42
N GLU A 145 7.38 -27.81 -2.97
CA GLU A 145 7.53 -26.53 -2.27
C GLU A 145 6.62 -25.44 -2.87
N SER A 146 6.84 -24.19 -2.44
CA SER A 146 6.05 -23.01 -2.87
C SER A 146 6.12 -22.77 -4.38
N ASN A 147 7.31 -22.88 -4.98
CA ASN A 147 7.52 -22.72 -6.42
C ASN A 147 8.43 -23.83 -6.92
N GLU A 148 8.20 -24.27 -8.16
CA GLU A 148 9.01 -25.32 -8.76
C GLU A 148 10.43 -24.81 -9.03
N HIS A 149 11.43 -25.61 -8.69
CA HIS A 149 12.84 -25.27 -8.91
C HIS A 149 13.66 -26.52 -9.19
N LEU A 150 14.81 -26.33 -9.83
CA LEU A 150 15.73 -27.40 -10.15
C LEU A 150 16.90 -27.41 -9.17
N HIS A 151 17.15 -28.55 -8.56
CA HIS A 151 18.41 -28.87 -7.89
C HIS A 151 19.32 -29.63 -8.86
N LEU A 152 20.49 -29.08 -9.17
CA LEU A 152 21.48 -29.74 -10.02
C LEU A 152 22.73 -30.08 -9.22
N GLY A 153 23.21 -31.31 -9.35
CA GLY A 153 24.49 -31.75 -8.81
C GLY A 153 25.59 -31.55 -9.83
N PHE A 154 26.33 -30.43 -9.76
CA PHE A 154 27.45 -30.18 -10.67
C PHE A 154 28.79 -30.65 -10.08
N CYS A 155 29.44 -31.64 -10.70
CA CYS A 155 30.79 -32.08 -10.40
C CYS A 155 31.80 -31.29 -11.25
N PRO A 156 32.65 -30.42 -10.67
CA PRO A 156 33.45 -29.47 -11.45
C PRO A 156 34.74 -30.11 -11.99
N VAL A 157 34.62 -31.16 -12.79
CA VAL A 157 35.74 -31.79 -13.50
C VAL A 157 35.92 -31.10 -14.84
N THR A 158 37.07 -30.46 -14.99
CA THR A 158 37.52 -29.73 -16.18
C THR A 158 37.99 -30.68 -17.29
N ASP A 159 38.02 -30.19 -18.53
CA ASP A 159 38.45 -30.96 -19.69
C ASP A 159 39.91 -31.45 -19.58
N ASP A 160 40.77 -30.69 -18.89
CA ASP A 160 42.15 -31.10 -18.59
C ASP A 160 42.26 -32.07 -17.40
N GLY A 161 41.13 -32.59 -16.91
CA GLY A 161 41.05 -33.63 -15.88
C GLY A 161 41.36 -33.13 -14.47
N ARG A 162 41.28 -31.82 -14.20
CA ARG A 162 41.34 -31.26 -12.84
C ARG A 162 39.94 -31.19 -12.21
N LEU A 163 39.85 -31.41 -10.90
CA LEU A 163 38.67 -31.05 -10.12
C LEU A 163 38.79 -29.59 -9.65
N SER A 164 38.12 -28.66 -10.33
CA SER A 164 38.25 -27.21 -10.08
C SER A 164 36.98 -26.43 -10.42
N GLN A 165 36.21 -26.07 -9.39
CA GLN A 165 35.07 -25.15 -9.54
C GLN A 165 35.47 -23.74 -10.03
N LYS A 166 36.75 -23.37 -9.93
CA LYS A 166 37.22 -22.01 -10.25
C LYS A 166 37.17 -21.73 -11.75
N ASP A 167 37.18 -22.77 -12.58
CA ASP A 167 37.08 -22.65 -14.01
C ASP A 167 35.71 -22.08 -14.41
N TRP A 168 34.65 -22.36 -13.66
CA TRP A 168 33.32 -21.75 -13.81
C TRP A 168 33.12 -20.51 -12.91
N PHE A 169 33.51 -20.61 -11.64
CA PHE A 169 33.21 -19.62 -10.59
C PHE A 169 34.46 -18.86 -10.13
N SER A 170 35.24 -18.29 -11.07
CA SER A 170 36.52 -17.63 -10.77
C SER A 170 36.38 -16.28 -10.06
N SER A 171 35.34 -15.52 -10.40
CA SER A 171 35.16 -14.13 -9.93
C SER A 171 33.69 -13.72 -9.92
N PRO A 172 33.31 -12.69 -9.13
CA PRO A 172 31.98 -12.11 -9.17
C PRO A 172 31.56 -11.65 -10.57
N LYS A 173 32.50 -11.12 -11.37
CA LYS A 173 32.23 -10.70 -12.75
C LYS A 173 31.87 -11.87 -13.65
N LYS A 174 32.58 -13.01 -13.54
CA LYS A 174 32.27 -14.21 -14.31
C LYS A 174 30.91 -14.79 -13.92
N LEU A 175 30.60 -14.82 -12.63
CA LEU A 175 29.28 -15.23 -12.15
C LEU A 175 28.18 -14.30 -12.66
N GLN A 176 28.40 -12.98 -12.63
CA GLN A 176 27.45 -12.02 -13.19
C GLN A 176 27.21 -12.23 -14.69
N ALA A 177 28.27 -12.49 -15.46
CA ALA A 177 28.15 -12.81 -16.87
C ALA A 177 27.33 -14.10 -17.09
N MET A 178 27.56 -15.13 -16.28
CA MET A 178 26.79 -16.38 -16.33
C MET A 178 25.31 -16.17 -15.97
N HIS A 179 24.98 -15.32 -15.00
CA HIS A 179 23.59 -14.92 -14.74
C HIS A 179 22.95 -14.18 -15.90
N GLN A 180 23.70 -13.33 -16.59
CA GLN A 180 23.20 -12.61 -17.75
C GLN A 180 22.95 -13.57 -18.91
N ASP A 181 23.90 -14.45 -19.19
CA ASP A 181 23.82 -15.51 -20.21
C ASP A 181 22.58 -16.40 -20.00
N PHE A 182 22.33 -16.86 -18.77
CA PHE A 182 21.14 -17.65 -18.46
C PHE A 182 19.83 -16.90 -18.76
N ARG A 183 19.78 -15.61 -18.41
CA ARG A 183 18.57 -14.79 -18.67
C ARG A 183 18.37 -14.53 -20.15
N GLU A 184 19.45 -14.29 -20.89
CA GLU A 184 19.41 -14.11 -22.35
C GLU A 184 18.95 -15.40 -23.03
N PHE A 185 19.50 -16.55 -22.62
CA PHE A 185 19.09 -17.87 -23.10
C PHE A 185 17.58 -18.11 -22.91
N MET A 186 17.06 -17.90 -21.70
CA MET A 186 15.61 -18.06 -21.44
C MET A 186 14.78 -17.04 -22.23
N ARG A 187 15.22 -15.78 -22.32
CA ARG A 187 14.51 -14.78 -23.13
C ARG A 187 14.42 -15.18 -24.60
N ASP A 188 15.50 -15.73 -25.16
CA ASP A 188 15.57 -16.13 -26.56
C ASP A 188 14.65 -17.33 -26.87
N ARG A 189 14.19 -18.06 -25.84
CA ARG A 189 13.14 -19.09 -25.91
C ARG A 189 11.72 -18.57 -25.72
N GLY A 190 11.55 -17.25 -25.61
CA GLY A 190 10.24 -16.60 -25.59
C GLY A 190 9.72 -16.26 -24.19
N TYR A 191 10.53 -16.42 -23.15
CA TYR A 191 10.17 -15.99 -21.80
C TYR A 191 10.36 -14.47 -21.64
N ASP A 192 9.40 -13.77 -21.04
CA ASP A 192 9.52 -12.33 -20.74
C ASP A 192 10.44 -12.11 -19.52
N ILE A 193 11.76 -12.27 -19.71
CA ILE A 193 12.76 -12.15 -18.64
C ILE A 193 13.31 -10.73 -18.53
N ASP A 194 13.33 -10.19 -17.30
CA ASP A 194 13.99 -8.93 -16.98
C ASP A 194 15.52 -9.08 -17.01
N LEU A 195 16.17 -8.45 -17.98
CA LEU A 195 17.63 -8.43 -18.12
C LEU A 195 18.31 -7.35 -17.30
N THR A 196 17.56 -6.51 -16.59
CA THR A 196 18.17 -5.46 -15.79
C THR A 196 18.96 -6.09 -14.65
N ASN A 197 20.27 -5.84 -14.67
CA ASN A 197 21.13 -6.11 -13.52
C ASN A 197 20.75 -5.10 -12.43
N LYS A 198 19.76 -5.43 -11.60
CA LYS A 198 19.45 -4.65 -10.39
C LYS A 198 20.73 -4.56 -9.58
N LYS A 199 21.27 -3.34 -9.44
CA LYS A 199 22.46 -3.11 -8.63
C LYS A 199 22.17 -3.71 -7.26
N PRO A 200 23.02 -4.61 -6.74
CA PRO A 200 22.88 -5.04 -5.36
C PRO A 200 22.88 -3.76 -4.53
N GLY A 201 21.77 -3.46 -3.87
CA GLY A 201 21.73 -2.33 -2.95
C GLY A 201 22.86 -2.46 -1.93
N LYS A 202 23.17 -1.40 -1.18
CA LYS A 202 24.18 -1.43 -0.10
C LYS A 202 23.92 -2.54 0.94
N TYR A 203 22.72 -3.14 0.91
CA TYR A 203 22.21 -4.23 1.74
C TYR A 203 21.91 -5.54 0.99
N ALA A 204 22.34 -5.70 -0.27
CA ALA A 204 22.22 -6.96 -0.99
C ALA A 204 23.22 -7.99 -0.43
N LYS A 205 23.04 -8.32 0.84
CA LYS A 205 23.55 -9.56 1.41
C LYS A 205 22.82 -10.68 0.71
N ARG A 206 23.56 -11.76 0.42
CA ARG A 206 22.96 -13.03 0.04
C ARG A 206 22.15 -13.48 1.24
N LEU A 207 20.84 -13.48 1.11
CA LEU A 207 19.93 -13.95 2.14
C LEU A 207 19.79 -15.46 1.96
N SER A 208 19.92 -16.21 3.04
CA SER A 208 19.37 -17.57 3.12
C SER A 208 17.87 -17.56 2.82
N GLU A 209 17.28 -18.73 2.55
CA GLU A 209 15.85 -18.84 2.30
C GLU A 209 15.01 -18.17 3.41
N THR A 210 15.36 -18.42 4.68
CA THR A 210 14.71 -17.81 5.84
C THR A 210 14.87 -16.28 5.85
N GLU A 211 16.09 -15.79 5.64
CA GLU A 211 16.36 -14.35 5.58
C GLU A 211 15.64 -13.67 4.41
N TYR A 212 15.44 -14.37 3.29
CA TYR A 212 14.69 -13.87 2.14
C TYR A 212 13.20 -13.76 2.46
N LYS A 213 12.62 -14.77 3.13
CA LYS A 213 11.22 -14.75 3.59
C LYS A 213 10.97 -13.58 4.55
N ASP A 214 11.84 -13.41 5.54
CA ASP A 214 11.75 -12.29 6.49
C ASP A 214 11.84 -10.94 5.78
N PHE A 215 12.77 -10.81 4.83
CA PHE A 215 12.91 -9.58 4.04
C PHE A 215 11.68 -9.31 3.16
N ALA A 216 11.14 -10.33 2.49
CA ALA A 216 9.96 -10.20 1.64
C ALA A 216 8.71 -9.79 2.44
N GLU A 217 8.53 -10.35 3.64
CA GLU A 217 7.46 -9.99 4.55
C GLU A 217 7.62 -8.55 5.06
N LEU A 218 8.84 -8.13 5.44
CA LEU A 218 9.13 -6.75 5.82
C LEU A 218 8.87 -5.77 4.67
N GLU A 219 9.22 -6.13 3.44
CA GLU A 219 8.99 -5.32 2.24
C GLU A 219 7.48 -5.15 1.97
N LYS A 220 6.71 -6.23 2.12
CA LYS A 220 5.24 -6.21 2.01
C LYS A 220 4.64 -5.30 3.08
N GLN A 221 5.03 -5.46 4.33
CA GLN A 221 4.59 -4.60 5.44
C GLN A 221 4.95 -3.14 5.19
N ARG A 222 6.14 -2.85 4.66
CA ARG A 222 6.54 -1.49 4.29
C ARG A 222 5.62 -0.90 3.22
N ARG A 223 5.31 -1.65 2.17
CA ARG A 223 4.37 -1.19 1.11
C ARG A 223 2.97 -0.94 1.65
N GLU A 224 2.47 -1.81 2.53
CA GLU A 224 1.17 -1.63 3.19
C GLU A 224 1.17 -0.37 4.08
N LEU A 225 2.24 -0.13 4.83
CA LEU A 225 2.41 1.08 5.63
C LEU A 225 2.47 2.33 4.76
N GLU A 226 3.27 2.34 3.68
CA GLU A 226 3.34 3.46 2.73
C GLU A 226 1.97 3.75 2.09
N ALA A 227 1.18 2.72 1.76
CA ALA A 227 -0.17 2.88 1.24
C ALA A 227 -1.13 3.47 2.29
N ARG A 228 -1.05 3.01 3.54
CA ARG A 228 -1.82 3.55 4.66
C ARG A 228 -1.46 5.00 4.97
N GLU A 229 -0.17 5.34 4.97
CA GLU A 229 0.30 6.72 5.17
C GLU A 229 -0.28 7.66 4.11
N LYS A 230 -0.26 7.27 2.83
CA LYS A 230 -0.90 8.05 1.76
C LYS A 230 -2.40 8.22 1.97
N ALA A 231 -3.09 7.17 2.41
CA ALA A 231 -4.52 7.24 2.70
C ALA A 231 -4.82 8.19 3.86
N ILE A 232 -4.01 8.15 4.93
CA ILE A 232 -4.13 9.07 6.08
C ILE A 232 -3.88 10.52 5.64
N GLN A 233 -2.86 10.77 4.82
CA GLN A 233 -2.59 12.13 4.31
C GLN A 233 -3.78 12.70 3.52
N VAL A 234 -4.43 11.89 2.69
CA VAL A 234 -5.64 12.31 1.97
C VAL A 234 -6.78 12.62 2.95
N GLN A 235 -6.96 11.81 3.98
CA GLN A 235 -7.98 12.04 5.02
C GLN A 235 -7.69 13.32 5.83
N GLU A 236 -6.44 13.57 6.20
CA GLU A 236 -6.03 14.79 6.90
C GLU A 236 -6.32 16.04 6.07
N GLN A 237 -6.02 16.01 4.77
CA GLN A 237 -6.33 17.12 3.86
C GLN A 237 -7.84 17.37 3.75
N ASP A 238 -8.65 16.31 3.69
CA ASP A 238 -10.11 16.45 3.65
C ASP A 238 -10.66 17.00 4.98
N LEU A 239 -10.15 16.54 6.12
CA LEU A 239 -10.52 17.07 7.44
C LEU A 239 -10.13 18.54 7.59
N GLN A 240 -8.95 18.95 7.12
CA GLN A 240 -8.53 20.35 7.10
C GLN A 240 -9.47 21.20 6.24
N ARG A 241 -9.83 20.73 5.04
CA ARG A 241 -10.81 21.41 4.18
C ARG A 241 -12.17 21.55 4.88
N ARG A 242 -12.68 20.48 5.50
CA ARG A 242 -13.94 20.51 6.25
C ARG A 242 -13.87 21.48 7.43
N SER A 243 -12.76 21.50 8.16
CA SER A 243 -12.53 22.44 9.27
C SER A 243 -12.61 23.90 8.81
N LEU A 244 -12.01 24.23 7.66
CA LEU A 244 -12.11 25.58 7.08
C LEU A 244 -13.56 25.94 6.71
N VAL A 245 -14.32 25.00 6.15
CA VAL A 245 -15.75 25.22 5.83
C VAL A 245 -16.57 25.46 7.09
N VAL A 246 -16.33 24.70 8.16
CA VAL A 246 -17.03 24.88 9.44
C VAL A 246 -16.72 26.25 10.02
N LYS A 247 -15.44 26.65 10.09
CA LYS A 247 -15.04 27.98 10.57
C LYS A 247 -15.67 29.12 9.77
N ALA A 248 -15.75 28.98 8.44
CA ALA A 248 -16.40 29.98 7.59
C ALA A 248 -17.91 30.07 7.84
N ARG A 249 -18.57 28.93 8.11
CA ARG A 249 -19.99 28.90 8.48
C ARG A 249 -20.25 29.52 9.84
N GLU A 250 -19.42 29.23 10.83
CA GLU A 250 -19.49 29.84 12.17
C GLU A 250 -19.41 31.37 12.06
N ALA A 251 -18.38 31.90 11.38
CA ALA A 251 -18.24 33.34 11.18
C ALA A 251 -19.45 33.99 10.45
N ALA A 252 -20.03 33.30 9.46
CA ALA A 252 -21.22 33.78 8.76
C ALA A 252 -22.49 33.75 9.63
N MET A 253 -22.58 32.81 10.57
CA MET A 253 -23.66 32.76 11.56
C MET A 253 -23.52 33.91 12.57
N ASP A 254 -22.32 34.14 13.10
CA ASP A 254 -22.05 35.26 14.01
C ASP A 254 -22.40 36.62 13.37
N GLU A 255 -22.05 36.83 12.10
CA GLU A 255 -22.40 38.06 11.37
C GLU A 255 -23.92 38.21 11.17
N ARG A 256 -24.63 37.09 10.94
CA ARG A 256 -26.10 37.09 10.81
C ARG A 256 -26.77 37.41 12.13
N GLU A 257 -26.30 36.84 13.23
CA GLU A 257 -26.81 37.12 14.58
C GLU A 257 -26.60 38.59 14.93
N ALA A 258 -25.39 39.13 14.73
CA ALA A 258 -25.11 40.55 14.97
C ALA A 258 -26.01 41.49 14.14
N LYS A 259 -26.29 41.15 12.87
CA LYS A 259 -27.22 41.91 12.02
C LYS A 259 -28.67 41.82 12.50
N ALA A 260 -29.09 40.64 12.96
CA ALA A 260 -30.43 40.43 13.50
C ALA A 260 -30.65 41.25 14.78
N GLU A 261 -29.69 41.21 15.70
CA GLU A 261 -29.71 42.02 16.94
C GLU A 261 -29.76 43.52 16.63
N ALA A 262 -28.92 44.00 15.70
CA ALA A 262 -28.93 45.41 15.31
C ALA A 262 -30.29 45.84 14.72
N LYS A 263 -30.91 44.97 13.91
CA LYS A 263 -32.24 45.21 13.32
C LYS A 263 -33.33 45.22 14.39
N GLU A 264 -33.28 44.30 15.35
CA GLU A 264 -34.22 44.24 16.47
C GLU A 264 -34.12 45.48 17.37
N GLN A 265 -32.90 45.91 17.71
CA GLN A 265 -32.67 47.15 18.45
C GLN A 265 -33.19 48.37 17.69
N GLY A 266 -32.96 48.43 16.37
CA GLY A 266 -33.47 49.48 15.50
C GLY A 266 -35.01 49.53 15.47
N ALA A 267 -35.65 48.37 15.31
CA ALA A 267 -37.10 48.23 15.32
C ALA A 267 -37.70 48.65 16.68
N THR A 268 -37.06 48.25 17.79
CA THR A 268 -37.48 48.60 19.15
C THR A 268 -37.41 50.11 19.39
N LYS A 269 -36.33 50.77 18.95
CA LYS A 269 -36.19 52.24 19.01
C LYS A 269 -37.27 52.92 18.17
N ALA A 270 -37.47 52.48 16.93
CA ALA A 270 -38.47 53.04 16.02
C ALA A 270 -39.90 52.90 16.60
N LEU A 271 -40.23 51.75 17.19
CA LEU A 271 -41.50 51.53 17.86
C LEU A 271 -41.70 52.49 19.03
N LYS A 272 -40.67 52.67 19.87
CA LYS A 272 -40.73 53.62 21.00
C LYS A 272 -40.97 55.05 20.52
N THR A 273 -40.27 55.48 19.47
CA THR A 273 -40.46 56.81 18.87
C THR A 273 -41.87 56.97 18.29
N ALA A 274 -42.38 55.96 17.58
CA ALA A 274 -43.73 55.99 17.02
C ALA A 274 -44.81 56.05 18.11
N LEU A 275 -44.64 55.31 19.22
CA LEU A 275 -45.52 55.37 20.38
C LEU A 275 -45.53 56.75 21.03
N GLN A 276 -44.36 57.37 21.17
CA GLN A 276 -44.23 58.73 21.72
C GLN A 276 -44.92 59.76 20.82
N ALA A 277 -44.64 59.75 19.51
CA ALA A 277 -45.28 60.65 18.54
C ALA A 277 -46.81 60.47 18.50
N ARG A 278 -47.29 59.23 18.63
CA ARG A 278 -48.74 58.95 18.73
C ARG A 278 -49.35 59.54 19.99
N LYS A 279 -48.63 59.49 21.12
CA LYS A 279 -49.10 60.11 22.38
C LYS A 279 -49.19 61.63 22.24
N GLU A 280 -48.15 62.27 21.70
CA GLU A 280 -48.13 63.71 21.45
C GLU A 280 -49.23 64.15 20.48
N ALA A 281 -49.47 63.38 19.41
CA ALA A 281 -50.57 63.65 18.48
C ALA A 281 -51.95 63.51 19.14
N ALA A 282 -52.12 62.59 20.09
CA ALA A 282 -53.36 62.44 20.85
C ALA A 282 -53.60 63.65 21.79
N GLU A 283 -52.54 64.13 22.46
CA GLU A 283 -52.60 65.33 23.31
C GLU A 283 -52.96 66.58 22.48
N LEU A 284 -52.34 66.78 21.32
CA LEU A 284 -52.67 67.88 20.40
C LEU A 284 -54.12 67.81 19.88
N LEU A 285 -54.65 66.61 19.64
CA LEU A 285 -56.05 66.43 19.22
C LEU A 285 -57.02 66.85 20.33
N ASP A 286 -56.70 66.53 21.59
CA ASP A 286 -57.49 66.95 22.76
C ASP A 286 -57.48 68.48 22.89
N ASP A 287 -56.30 69.10 22.79
CA ASP A 287 -56.14 70.56 22.81
C ASP A 287 -56.96 71.27 21.71
N ILE A 288 -56.96 70.73 20.48
CA ILE A 288 -57.75 71.27 19.36
C ILE A 288 -59.26 71.13 19.63
N GLN A 289 -59.70 70.02 20.22
CA GLN A 289 -61.11 69.84 20.59
C GLN A 289 -61.54 70.84 21.66
N ASP A 290 -60.70 71.06 22.66
CA ASP A 290 -60.91 72.06 23.71
C ASP A 290 -60.95 73.49 23.17
N GLN A 291 -60.03 73.84 22.26
CA GLN A 291 -60.05 75.15 21.59
C GLN A 291 -61.33 75.35 20.78
N LYS A 292 -61.74 74.37 19.97
CA LYS A 292 -63.00 74.45 19.21
C LYS A 292 -64.22 74.57 20.12
N ALA A 293 -64.23 73.90 21.27
CA ALA A 293 -65.30 74.03 22.25
C ALA A 293 -65.36 75.45 22.83
N ARG A 294 -64.20 76.05 23.14
CA ARG A 294 -64.09 77.45 23.62
C ARG A 294 -64.54 78.45 22.56
N GLU A 295 -64.06 78.32 21.32
CA GLU A 295 -64.49 79.17 20.20
C GLU A 295 -66.00 79.06 19.95
N GLY A 296 -66.56 77.86 20.04
CA GLY A 296 -68.01 77.65 19.96
C GLY A 296 -68.78 78.35 21.08
N LEU A 297 -68.27 78.34 22.31
CA LEU A 297 -68.85 79.06 23.45
C LEU A 297 -68.73 80.58 23.28
N GLU A 298 -67.59 81.09 22.82
CA GLU A 298 -67.39 82.51 22.54
C GLU A 298 -68.29 83.01 21.40
N SER A 299 -68.50 82.20 20.36
CA SER A 299 -69.45 82.54 19.29
C SER A 299 -70.89 82.62 19.82
N ARG A 300 -71.26 81.77 20.79
CA ARG A 300 -72.57 81.83 21.45
C ARG A 300 -72.69 83.06 22.36
N LEU A 301 -71.64 83.41 23.09
CA LEU A 301 -71.56 84.64 23.91
C LEU A 301 -71.68 85.90 23.06
N ARG A 302 -70.94 86.00 21.94
CA ARG A 302 -71.07 87.11 20.97
C ARG A 302 -72.46 87.19 20.33
N GLY A 303 -73.12 86.05 20.15
CA GLY A 303 -74.52 85.99 19.71
C GLY A 303 -75.49 86.56 20.75
N LEU A 304 -75.24 86.31 22.05
CA LEU A 304 -76.02 86.84 23.17
C LEU A 304 -75.76 88.34 23.41
N GLU A 305 -74.51 88.81 23.26
CA GLU A 305 -74.17 90.23 23.39
C GLU A 305 -74.81 91.09 22.30
N ARG A 306 -75.00 90.56 21.09
CA ARG A 306 -75.80 91.22 20.04
C ARG A 306 -77.31 91.29 20.36
N GLN A 307 -77.79 90.55 21.36
CA GLN A 307 -79.18 90.57 21.82
C GLN A 307 -79.39 91.47 23.06
N LEU A 308 -78.35 92.16 23.55
CA LEU A 308 -78.48 93.17 24.61
C LEU A 308 -78.78 94.56 24.01
N PRO A 309 -79.87 95.25 24.41
CA PRO A 309 -80.23 96.56 23.88
C PRO A 309 -79.38 97.70 24.47
N SER A 310 -78.93 98.62 23.62
CA SER A 310 -78.42 99.95 24.01
C SER A 310 -79.56 100.83 24.52
N GLY A 311 -79.55 101.21 25.79
CA GLY A 311 -80.53 102.17 26.32
C GLY A 311 -80.17 102.72 27.71
N THR A 312 -79.91 104.02 27.76
CA THR A 312 -80.07 104.96 28.89
C THR A 312 -80.35 106.35 28.29
N PRO A 313 -80.89 107.36 29.01
CA PRO A 313 -81.40 107.45 30.40
C PRO A 313 -82.77 108.21 30.50
N ASP A 314 -83.34 108.45 31.71
CA ASP A 314 -83.46 109.79 32.34
C ASP A 314 -84.40 109.86 33.60
N SER A 315 -84.18 110.94 34.36
CA SER A 315 -84.50 111.43 35.70
C SER A 315 -85.96 111.73 36.17
N GLN A 316 -86.16 111.74 37.51
CA GLN A 316 -86.66 112.85 38.39
C GLN A 316 -87.12 112.29 39.77
N SER A 317 -86.43 112.58 40.89
CA SER A 317 -86.55 113.71 41.83
C SER A 317 -87.70 113.63 42.86
N GLU A 318 -87.35 113.39 44.13
CA GLU A 318 -88.04 114.00 45.30
C GLU A 318 -86.99 114.38 46.35
N ARG A 319 -87.12 115.61 46.86
CA ARG A 319 -86.36 116.22 47.97
C ARG A 319 -87.18 116.14 49.25
N ASN A 320 -86.52 116.01 50.40
CA ASN A 320 -86.70 116.73 51.67
C ASN A 320 -85.84 116.01 52.72
N ASN A 321 -84.72 116.54 53.21
CA ASN A 321 -84.49 117.67 54.12
C ASN A 321 -85.05 117.49 55.55
N ASP A 322 -84.12 117.68 56.51
CA ASP A 322 -84.26 118.06 57.93
C ASP A 322 -84.71 117.03 59.00
N PHE A 323 -83.82 116.69 59.95
CA PHE A 323 -83.68 117.46 61.20
C PHE A 323 -82.46 117.07 62.04
N SER A 324 -81.81 118.12 62.55
CA SER A 324 -80.74 118.23 63.55
C SER A 324 -81.01 117.56 64.91
N LEU A 325 -80.01 116.94 65.53
CA LEU A 325 -79.25 117.42 66.71
C LEU A 325 -78.29 116.32 67.22
#